data_AF-A0A3B3BWQ8-F1
#
_entry.id   AF-A0A3B3BWQ8-F1
#
_cell.length_a   1.000
_cell.length_b   1.000
_cell.length_c   1.000
_cell.angle_alpha   90.00
_cell.angle_beta   90.00
_cell.angle_gamma   90.00
#
_symmetry.space_group_name_H-M   'P 1'
#
loop_
_entity.id
_entity.type
_entity.pdbx_description
1 polymer ?
#
loop_
_entity_poly.entity_id
_entity_poly.type
_entity_poly.pdbx_seq_one_letter_code
_entity_poly.pdbx_strand_id
1 'polypeptide(L)'
;MGGYRESFSSILAFGCAEIYQQGVLGTEVPVSELPLLARRKLCRLLDPPDALGKDWCLLAMNLGLTDLVAKYSNGAPHPEAPELQPSPTAALLQEWSRRRDSTVGVLMTKLRELGRRDAADFLLKAAPVFKVNLEAVGGARNGYPPTCNGGTSYNSISSVISR
;
A
#
# COMPACT_ATOMS: atom_id res chain seq x y z
N MET A 1 -11.41 -30.93 -23.31
CA MET A 1 -11.85 -29.78 -22.50
C MET A 1 -10.86 -28.65 -22.71
N GLY A 2 -11.21 -27.62 -23.49
CA GLY A 2 -10.39 -26.41 -23.58
C GLY A 2 -10.53 -25.65 -22.27
N GLY A 3 -9.45 -25.52 -21.49
CA GLY A 3 -9.47 -24.76 -20.24
C GLY A 3 -9.83 -23.30 -20.54
N TYR A 4 -10.80 -22.76 -19.81
CA TYR A 4 -11.09 -21.34 -19.83
C TYR A 4 -9.83 -20.58 -19.39
N ARG A 5 -9.30 -19.71 -20.26
CA ARG A 5 -8.11 -18.89 -19.95
C ARG A 5 -8.58 -17.48 -19.61
N GLU A 6 -8.55 -17.15 -18.32
CA GLU A 6 -8.82 -15.80 -17.85
C GLU A 6 -7.50 -15.02 -17.72
N SER A 7 -7.51 -13.74 -18.11
CA SER A 7 -6.37 -12.85 -17.87
C SER A 7 -6.37 -12.36 -16.42
N PHE A 8 -5.19 -11.97 -15.91
CA PHE A 8 -5.08 -11.39 -14.56
C PHE A 8 -5.98 -10.15 -14.40
N SER A 9 -6.07 -9.29 -15.41
CA SER A 9 -6.95 -8.12 -15.38
C SER A 9 -8.44 -8.51 -15.32
N SER A 10 -8.83 -9.61 -15.98
CA SER A 10 -10.19 -10.14 -15.92
C SER A 10 -10.55 -10.63 -14.52
N ILE A 11 -9.63 -11.34 -13.85
CA ILE A 11 -9.83 -11.84 -12.48
C ILE A 11 -9.86 -10.68 -11.48
N LEU A 12 -8.93 -9.73 -11.61
CA LEU A 12 -8.75 -8.62 -10.68
C LEU A 12 -9.89 -7.60 -10.74
N ALA A 13 -10.36 -7.28 -11.95
CA ALA A 13 -11.35 -6.24 -12.21
C ALA A 13 -12.69 -6.80 -12.72
N PHE A 14 -12.92 -8.10 -12.57
CA PHE A 14 -14.15 -8.79 -13.01
C PHE A 14 -14.54 -8.50 -14.47
N GLY A 15 -13.54 -8.48 -15.36
CA GLY A 15 -13.72 -8.17 -16.79
C GLY A 15 -13.86 -6.68 -17.13
N CYS A 16 -13.84 -5.78 -16.15
CA CYS A 16 -13.96 -4.33 -16.36
C CYS A 16 -12.59 -3.70 -16.63
N ALA A 17 -12.30 -3.42 -17.90
CA ALA A 17 -11.04 -2.83 -18.33
C ALA A 17 -10.85 -1.41 -17.79
N GLU A 18 -11.92 -0.64 -17.64
CA GLU A 18 -11.90 0.72 -17.12
C GLU A 18 -11.46 0.73 -15.65
N ILE A 19 -11.98 -0.18 -14.83
CA ILE A 19 -11.57 -0.33 -13.43
C ILE A 19 -10.09 -0.74 -13.34
N TYR A 20 -9.65 -1.64 -14.22
CA TYR A 20 -8.25 -2.06 -14.26
C TYR A 20 -7.31 -0.89 -14.62
N GLN A 21 -7.67 -0.07 -15.61
CA GLN A 21 -6.89 1.09 -16.05
C GLN A 21 -6.80 2.21 -15.01
N GLN A 22 -7.84 2.38 -14.19
CA GLN A 22 -7.89 3.39 -13.13
C GLN A 22 -7.34 2.90 -11.78
N GLY A 23 -6.80 1.69 -11.74
CA GLY A 23 -6.26 1.11 -10.52
C GLY A 23 -4.74 1.06 -10.48
N VAL A 24 -4.23 0.95 -9.26
CA VAL A 24 -2.82 0.93 -8.91
C VAL A 24 -2.51 -0.39 -8.22
N LEU A 25 -1.46 -1.07 -8.67
CA LEU A 25 -0.97 -2.31 -8.04
C LEU A 25 -0.38 -2.02 -6.67
N GLY A 26 -0.47 -2.99 -5.75
CA GLY A 26 -0.14 -2.82 -4.34
C GLY A 26 1.26 -2.27 -4.05
N THR A 27 2.27 -2.56 -4.90
CA THR A 27 3.62 -2.00 -4.74
C THR A 27 3.70 -0.52 -5.04
N GLU A 28 2.86 -0.03 -5.95
CA GLU A 28 2.80 1.37 -6.37
C GLU A 28 1.82 2.19 -5.52
N VAL A 29 1.09 1.54 -4.60
CA VAL A 29 0.18 2.23 -3.69
C VAL A 29 1.00 3.15 -2.76
N PRO A 30 0.59 4.41 -2.57
CA PRO A 30 1.24 5.30 -1.62
C PRO A 30 1.15 4.80 -0.18
N VAL A 31 2.19 5.06 0.61
CA VAL A 31 2.26 4.65 2.03
C VAL A 31 1.23 5.39 2.90
N SER A 32 0.74 6.55 2.48
CA SER A 32 -0.40 7.24 3.10
C SER A 32 -1.68 6.39 3.11
N GLU A 33 -1.82 5.49 2.14
CA GLU A 33 -3.00 4.64 1.94
C GLU A 33 -2.93 3.31 2.71
N LEU A 34 -1.85 3.09 3.48
CA LEU A 34 -1.76 1.91 4.34
C LEU A 34 -2.83 1.96 5.43
N PRO A 35 -3.48 0.82 5.75
CA PRO A 35 -4.44 0.74 6.84
C PRO A 35 -3.84 1.22 8.16
N LEU A 36 -4.63 1.90 8.98
CA LEU A 36 -4.18 2.42 10.29
C LEU A 36 -3.54 1.33 11.16
N LEU A 37 -4.12 0.13 11.16
CA LEU A 37 -3.59 -1.02 11.90
C LEU A 37 -2.23 -1.49 11.38
N ALA A 38 -2.03 -1.45 10.05
CA ALA A 38 -0.75 -1.76 9.43
C ALA A 38 0.32 -0.74 9.85
N ARG A 39 0.00 0.56 9.81
CA ARG A 39 0.90 1.63 10.26
C ARG A 39 1.27 1.46 11.74
N ARG A 40 0.29 1.23 12.61
CA ARG A 40 0.52 1.00 14.05
C ARG A 40 1.39 -0.22 14.34
N LYS A 41 1.17 -1.32 13.62
CA LYS A 41 1.97 -2.53 13.80
C LYS A 41 3.39 -2.35 13.26
N LEU A 42 3.58 -1.62 12.15
CA LEU A 42 4.92 -1.26 11.66
C LEU A 42 5.68 -0.40 12.67
N CYS A 43 5.02 0.59 13.28
CA CYS A 43 5.58 1.36 14.38
C CYS A 43 6.06 0.43 15.50
N ARG A 44 5.23 -0.50 15.98
CA ARG A 44 5.65 -1.46 17.02
C ARG A 44 6.77 -2.41 16.62
N LEU A 45 6.98 -2.66 15.33
CA LEU A 45 8.05 -3.53 14.83
C LEU A 45 9.39 -2.79 14.73
N LEU A 46 9.35 -1.50 14.38
CA LEU A 46 10.52 -0.68 14.05
C LEU A 46 10.91 0.32 15.15
N ASP A 47 9.96 0.68 16.02
CA ASP A 47 10.22 1.40 17.25
C ASP A 47 10.66 0.41 18.35
N PRO A 48 11.73 0.68 19.12
CA PRO A 48 12.25 -0.28 20.08
C PRO A 48 11.45 -0.33 21.39
N PRO A 49 11.52 -1.45 22.13
CA PRO A 49 11.47 -1.44 23.59
C PRO A 49 12.89 -1.50 24.26
N ASP A 50 13.99 -1.53 23.50
CA ASP A 50 15.36 -1.64 24.05
C ASP A 50 16.40 -0.69 23.40
N ALA A 51 17.49 -0.40 24.14
CA ALA A 51 18.32 0.80 24.16
C ALA A 51 19.20 1.16 22.93
N LEU A 52 19.04 0.48 21.78
CA LEU A 52 19.75 0.78 20.54
C LEU A 52 18.76 1.16 19.42
N GLY A 53 18.05 2.28 19.58
CA GLY A 53 17.05 2.81 18.66
C GLY A 53 17.56 3.16 17.26
N LYS A 54 17.91 2.14 16.47
CA LYS A 54 18.61 2.27 15.18
C LYS A 54 17.73 1.97 13.98
N ASP A 55 16.70 1.13 14.07
CA ASP A 55 15.98 0.69 12.87
C ASP A 55 15.17 1.80 12.19
N TRP A 56 14.41 2.58 12.97
CA TRP A 56 13.73 3.77 12.46
C TRP A 56 14.72 4.82 11.93
N CYS A 57 15.88 4.96 12.57
CA CYS A 57 16.94 5.90 12.18
C CYS A 57 17.62 5.46 10.87
N LEU A 58 17.96 4.18 10.73
CA LEU A 58 18.52 3.58 9.52
C LEU A 58 17.53 3.64 8.36
N LEU A 59 16.24 3.43 8.64
CA LEU A 59 15.18 3.64 7.67
C LEU A 59 15.10 5.11 7.24
N ALA A 60 15.13 6.05 8.20
CA ALA A 60 15.13 7.48 7.91
C ALA A 60 16.31 7.89 7.02
N MET A 61 17.52 7.41 7.32
CA MET A 61 18.69 7.68 6.51
C MET A 61 18.54 7.13 5.09
N ASN A 62 18.03 5.91 4.93
CA ASN A 62 17.78 5.30 3.62
C ASN A 62 16.70 6.02 2.80
N LEU A 63 15.75 6.66 3.48
CA LEU A 63 14.70 7.48 2.86
C LEU A 63 15.12 8.95 2.66
N GLY A 64 16.33 9.32 3.07
CA GLY A 64 16.85 10.69 3.00
C GLY A 64 16.19 11.67 3.96
N LEU A 65 15.69 11.18 5.11
CA LEU A 65 15.00 11.96 6.15
C LEU A 65 15.92 12.22 7.36
N THR A 66 17.17 12.58 7.11
CA THR A 66 18.20 12.80 8.14
C THR A 66 17.84 13.93 9.10
N ASP A 67 17.14 14.96 8.62
CA ASP A 67 16.70 16.08 9.45
C ASP A 67 15.69 15.63 10.53
N LEU A 68 14.88 14.62 10.20
CA LEU A 68 13.91 14.05 11.12
C LEU A 68 14.62 13.18 12.16
N VAL A 69 15.70 12.48 11.78
CA VAL A 69 16.58 11.79 12.74
C VAL A 69 17.15 12.76 13.76
N ALA A 70 17.71 13.90 13.31
CA ALA A 70 18.30 14.88 14.23
C ALA A 70 17.25 15.42 15.23
N LYS A 71 16.03 15.68 14.77
CA LYS A 71 14.92 16.15 15.63
C LYS A 71 14.50 15.12 16.68
N TYR A 72 14.37 13.86 16.30
CA TYR A 72 13.92 12.79 17.20
C TYR A 72 15.05 12.20 18.06
N SER A 73 16.31 12.30 17.62
CA SER A 73 17.48 11.85 18.38
C SER A 73 17.93 12.84 19.44
N ASN A 74 17.76 14.16 19.20
CA ASN A 74 18.12 15.20 20.17
C ASN A 74 16.95 15.62 21.08
N GLY A 75 15.75 15.14 20.79
CA GLY A 75 14.57 15.38 21.61
C GLY A 75 14.67 14.64 22.93
N ALA A 76 15.19 15.29 23.96
CA ALA A 76 14.95 14.88 25.35
C ALA A 76 13.43 14.67 25.54
N PRO A 77 13.00 13.69 26.35
CA PRO A 77 11.59 13.52 26.66
C PRO A 77 11.02 14.84 27.17
N HIS A 78 9.98 15.36 26.50
CA HIS A 78 9.31 16.58 26.94
C HIS A 78 8.82 16.34 28.38
N PRO A 79 9.31 17.10 29.38
CA PRO A 79 9.06 16.81 30.80
C PRO A 79 7.59 16.95 31.19
N GLU A 80 6.75 17.58 30.37
CA GLU A 80 5.32 17.76 30.62
C GLU A 80 4.40 16.63 30.12
N ALA A 81 4.86 15.70 29.27
CA ALA A 81 4.04 14.54 28.85
C ALA A 81 4.85 13.40 28.18
N PRO A 82 5.40 12.45 28.95
CA PRO A 82 6.09 11.26 28.41
C PRO A 82 5.19 10.37 27.53
N GLU A 83 3.87 10.43 27.75
CA GLU A 83 2.85 9.57 27.11
C GLU A 83 2.43 10.04 25.71
N LEU A 84 2.85 11.24 25.28
CA LEU A 84 2.38 11.89 24.05
C LEU A 84 3.43 11.97 22.95
N GLN A 85 4.65 11.43 23.16
CA GLN A 85 5.65 11.44 22.09
C GLN A 85 5.20 10.49 20.97
N PRO A 86 4.90 11.01 19.76
CA PRO A 86 4.48 10.16 18.66
C PRO A 86 5.64 9.25 18.27
N SER A 87 5.31 7.98 17.99
CA SER A 87 6.24 6.99 17.44
C SER A 87 7.17 7.63 16.38
N PRO A 88 8.50 7.51 16.50
CA PRO A 88 9.42 8.10 15.53
C PRO A 88 9.21 7.49 14.13
N THR A 89 8.87 6.20 14.04
CA THR A 89 8.44 5.57 12.79
C THR A 89 7.15 6.19 12.25
N ALA A 90 6.17 6.51 13.09
CA ALA A 90 4.92 7.14 12.64
C ALA A 90 5.18 8.53 12.04
N ALA A 91 6.01 9.33 12.70
CA ALA A 91 6.40 10.65 12.21
C ALA A 91 7.19 10.56 10.90
N LEU A 92 8.12 9.62 10.81
CA LEU A 92 8.86 9.32 9.58
C LEU A 92 7.93 8.92 8.44
N LEU A 93 7.01 7.98 8.66
CA LEU A 93 6.08 7.54 7.62
C LEU A 93 5.15 8.68 7.20
N GLN A 94 4.76 9.54 8.14
CA GLN A 94 3.93 10.70 7.86
C GLN A 94 4.67 11.73 7.00
N GLU A 95 5.91 12.07 7.34
CA GLU A 95 6.70 13.01 6.55
C GLU A 95 7.02 12.44 5.17
N TRP A 96 7.44 11.17 5.12
CA TRP A 96 7.76 10.51 3.87
C TRP A 96 6.55 10.42 2.93
N SER A 97 5.35 10.20 3.48
CA SER A 97 4.10 10.09 2.70
C SER A 97 3.75 11.33 1.86
N ARG A 98 4.41 12.47 2.10
CA ARG A 98 4.26 13.69 1.29
C ARG A 98 5.03 13.62 -0.03
N ARG A 99 6.01 12.73 -0.15
CA ARG A 99 6.83 12.60 -1.35
C ARG A 99 6.14 11.67 -2.35
N ARG A 100 6.33 11.90 -3.66
CA ARG A 100 5.67 11.11 -4.70
C ARG A 100 6.24 9.69 -4.85
N ASP A 101 7.46 9.48 -4.39
CA ASP A 101 8.16 8.18 -4.38
C ASP A 101 7.82 7.33 -3.14
N SER A 102 6.89 7.78 -2.29
CA SER A 102 6.54 7.10 -1.05
C SER A 102 5.57 5.93 -1.28
N THR A 103 6.01 4.91 -2.01
CA THR A 103 5.19 3.72 -2.30
C THR A 103 5.49 2.57 -1.36
N VAL A 104 4.53 1.65 -1.22
CA VAL A 104 4.68 0.43 -0.43
C VAL A 104 5.85 -0.42 -0.92
N GLY A 105 6.07 -0.49 -2.24
CA GLY A 105 7.16 -1.25 -2.86
C GLY A 105 8.53 -0.70 -2.51
N VAL A 106 8.69 0.63 -2.52
CA VAL A 106 9.94 1.28 -2.08
C VAL A 106 10.19 0.99 -0.60
N LEU A 107 9.19 1.15 0.26
CA LEU A 107 9.31 0.86 1.69
C LEU A 107 9.70 -0.59 1.95
N MET A 108 9.04 -1.54 1.28
CA MET A 108 9.36 -2.95 1.39
C MET A 108 10.81 -3.23 0.99
N THR A 109 11.27 -2.65 -0.11
CA THR A 109 12.65 -2.82 -0.60
C THR A 109 13.65 -2.32 0.43
N LYS A 110 13.42 -1.12 0.98
CA LYS A 110 14.26 -0.55 2.05
C LYS A 110 14.26 -1.39 3.31
N LEU A 111 13.12 -1.94 3.73
CA LEU A 111 13.04 -2.84 4.89
C LEU A 111 13.82 -4.15 4.66
N ARG A 112 13.81 -4.69 3.43
CA ARG A 112 14.60 -5.88 3.07
C ARG A 112 16.10 -5.58 3.03
N GLU A 113 16.51 -4.44 2.50
CA GLU A 113 17.92 -3.96 2.51
C GLU A 113 18.47 -3.82 3.93
N LEU A 114 17.62 -3.38 4.87
CA LEU A 114 17.95 -3.26 6.30
C LEU A 114 17.95 -4.61 7.05
N GLY A 115 17.63 -5.72 6.39
CA GLY A 115 17.52 -7.03 7.03
C GLY A 115 16.24 -7.25 7.85
N ARG A 116 15.34 -6.25 7.94
CA ARG A 116 14.03 -6.33 8.61
C ARG A 116 12.98 -7.00 7.71
N ARG A 117 13.25 -8.27 7.36
CA ARG A 117 12.36 -9.10 6.52
C ARG A 117 10.99 -9.34 7.18
N ASP A 118 10.96 -9.41 8.50
CA ASP A 118 9.75 -9.52 9.30
C ASP A 118 8.77 -8.35 9.04
N ALA A 119 9.28 -7.12 9.04
CA ALA A 119 8.49 -5.92 8.78
C ALA A 119 8.09 -5.83 7.29
N ALA A 120 8.99 -6.20 6.37
CA ALA A 120 8.70 -6.24 4.93
C ALA A 120 7.60 -7.26 4.58
N ASP A 121 7.66 -8.46 5.15
CA ASP A 121 6.67 -9.51 4.91
C ASP A 121 5.33 -9.19 5.57
N PHE A 122 5.34 -8.54 6.74
CA PHE A 122 4.12 -8.00 7.33
C PHE A 122 3.50 -6.92 6.45
N LEU A 123 4.30 -5.96 5.96
CA LEU A 123 3.83 -4.88 5.09
C LEU A 123 3.17 -5.44 3.82
N LEU A 124 3.79 -6.43 3.16
CA LEU A 124 3.19 -7.07 1.97
C LEU A 124 1.85 -7.75 2.26
N LYS A 125 1.71 -8.40 3.42
CA LYS A 125 0.46 -9.05 3.81
C LYS A 125 -0.65 -8.06 4.17
N ALA A 126 -0.27 -6.88 4.66
CA ALA A 126 -1.20 -5.86 5.14
C ALA A 126 -1.54 -4.80 4.08
N ALA A 127 -0.71 -4.65 3.04
CA ALA A 127 -0.93 -3.71 1.97
C ALA A 127 -2.06 -4.18 1.03
N PRO A 128 -2.86 -3.25 0.48
CA PRO A 128 -3.83 -3.59 -0.55
C PRO A 128 -3.11 -4.13 -1.78
N VAL A 129 -3.60 -5.23 -2.35
CA VAL A 129 -3.02 -5.85 -3.57
C VAL A 129 -3.32 -5.00 -4.81
N PHE A 130 -4.47 -4.33 -4.81
CA PHE A 130 -4.91 -3.45 -5.87
C PHE A 130 -5.82 -2.38 -5.28
N LYS A 131 -5.69 -1.14 -5.76
CA LYS A 131 -6.52 -0.02 -5.30
C LYS A 131 -7.02 0.76 -6.50
N VAL A 132 -8.34 0.96 -6.57
CA VAL A 132 -8.99 1.72 -7.64
C VAL A 132 -9.12 3.17 -7.22
N ASN A 133 -8.76 4.10 -8.10
CA ASN A 133 -9.08 5.51 -7.92
C ASN A 133 -10.54 5.77 -8.32
N LEU A 134 -11.44 5.72 -7.34
CA LEU A 134 -12.88 5.91 -7.54
C LEU A 134 -13.24 7.31 -8.07
N GLU A 135 -12.44 8.33 -7.74
CA GLU A 135 -12.66 9.70 -8.25
C GLU A 135 -12.39 9.76 -9.77
N ALA A 136 -11.37 9.05 -10.23
CA ALA A 136 -11.06 8.93 -11.66
C ALA A 136 -12.12 8.09 -12.41
N VAL A 137 -12.69 7.08 -11.75
CA VAL A 137 -13.78 6.25 -12.32
C VAL A 137 -15.09 7.06 -12.43
N GLY A 138 -15.41 7.90 -11.44
CA GLY A 138 -16.62 8.76 -11.46
C GLY A 138 -16.50 10.00 -12.34
N GLY A 139 -15.28 10.43 -12.69
CA GLY A 139 -14.99 11.57 -13.55
C GLY A 139 -15.12 11.31 -15.05
N ALA A 140 -15.32 10.07 -15.48
CA ALA A 140 -15.64 9.74 -16.86
C ALA A 140 -17.07 10.20 -17.21
N ARG A 141 -17.21 11.52 -17.50
CA ARG A 141 -18.44 12.23 -17.89
C ARG A 141 -18.98 11.85 -19.28
N ASN A 142 -18.96 10.57 -19.66
CA ASN A 142 -19.74 10.08 -20.78
C ASN A 142 -20.70 9.03 -20.23
N GLY A 143 -21.99 9.34 -20.26
CA GLY A 143 -23.08 8.61 -19.61
C GLY A 143 -23.37 7.20 -20.14
N TYR A 144 -22.34 6.40 -20.34
CA TYR A 144 -22.44 4.97 -20.59
C TYR A 144 -21.89 4.24 -19.36
N PRO A 145 -22.62 3.25 -18.82
CA PRO A 145 -22.10 2.42 -17.76
C PRO A 145 -20.80 1.75 -18.25
N PRO A 146 -19.78 1.59 -17.39
CA PRO A 146 -18.56 0.89 -17.76
C PRO A 146 -18.93 -0.47 -18.34
N THR A 147 -18.46 -0.75 -19.55
CA THR A 147 -18.73 -2.00 -20.26
C THR A 147 -17.90 -3.10 -19.62
N CYS A 148 -18.38 -3.67 -18.52
CA CYS A 148 -17.72 -4.76 -17.78
C CYS A 148 -17.63 -6.09 -18.58
N ASN A 149 -18.15 -6.13 -19.81
CA ASN A 149 -18.35 -7.35 -20.59
C ASN A 149 -17.76 -7.27 -22.01
N GLY A 150 -16.60 -6.63 -22.17
CA GLY A 150 -15.95 -6.48 -23.47
C GLY A 150 -15.37 -7.75 -24.11
N GLY A 151 -15.58 -8.94 -23.50
CA GLY A 151 -14.90 -10.17 -23.94
C GLY A 151 -15.68 -11.48 -23.83
N THR A 152 -16.87 -11.51 -23.24
CA THR A 152 -17.70 -12.71 -23.21
C THR A 152 -18.90 -12.49 -24.14
N SER A 153 -18.85 -13.11 -25.31
CA SER A 153 -20.03 -13.22 -26.17
C SER A 153 -21.14 -13.90 -25.37
N TYR A 154 -22.20 -13.17 -25.04
CA TYR A 154 -23.41 -13.69 -24.39
C TYR A 154 -24.20 -14.71 -25.22
N ASN A 155 -23.68 -15.14 -26.37
CA ASN A 155 -24.33 -16.05 -27.31
C ASN A 155 -24.16 -17.55 -26.95
N SER A 156 -24.03 -17.93 -25.67
CA SER A 156 -23.86 -19.36 -25.33
C SER A 156 -24.58 -19.86 -24.09
N ILE A 157 -25.47 -19.09 -23.45
CA ILE A 157 -26.34 -19.61 -22.36
C ILE A 157 -27.78 -19.81 -22.87
N SER A 158 -27.93 -20.30 -24.09
CA SER A 158 -29.23 -20.72 -24.63
C SER A 158 -29.04 -21.87 -25.60
N SER A 159 -28.99 -23.12 -25.11
CA SER A 159 -29.36 -24.33 -25.90
C SER A 159 -29.12 -25.70 -25.24
N VAL A 160 -29.12 -25.88 -23.91
CA VAL A 160 -29.13 -27.25 -23.37
C VAL A 160 -30.03 -27.43 -22.13
N ILE A 161 -31.33 -27.16 -22.29
CA ILE A 161 -32.36 -27.93 -21.59
C ILE A 161 -33.47 -28.21 -22.60
N SER A 162 -33.33 -29.30 -23.34
CA SER A 162 -34.45 -29.94 -24.00
C SER A 162 -34.23 -31.44 -23.96
N ARG A 163 -35.21 -32.10 -23.33
CA ARG A 163 -35.40 -33.53 -23.07
C ARG A 163 -34.77 -34.05 -21.78
#